data_AF-A0AAD5CYC0-F1
#
_entry.id   AF-A0AAD5CYC0-F1
#
_cell.length_a   1.000
_cell.length_b   1.000
_cell.length_c   1.000
_cell.angle_alpha   90.00
_cell.angle_beta   90.00
_cell.angle_gamma   90.00
#
_symmetry.space_group_name_H-M   'P 1'
#
loop_
_entity.id
_entity.type
_entity.pdbx_description
1 polymer ?
#
loop_
_entity_poly.entity_id
_entity_poly.type
_entity_poly.pdbx_seq_one_letter_code
_entity_poly.pdbx_strand_id
1 'polypeptide(L)'
;MMRETVPAIHATISAMDFCPHVLVSDIFASKSWAIADELGIPKYAFVTCNAWFTALFTYSPVLDKQVVGQYIDHKEPLDIPGCKPVRPGDVVDAMLNRDDEIYSVYLDHAIDVTMADGMLINTWEDLEPQSLDALRTNEILRSVGKCKPVYTVGPVYKSYEPESVVLNGEVIEWLDKQPTRSVVYVSFGSEGTISTEQMKELASGLEMSEQRFVWVLRPPTGHGSDGSFFEDGQLDATCDYLPEGFLTRTKKVGLVVSSWAPQVKILNHVCGRAFDTLWMELDVRECYEWSANDCMAFVRGAKNECNFVSG
;
A
#
# COMPACT_ATOMS: atom_id res chain seq x y z
N MET A 1 -4.68 -16.30 -9.76
CA MET A 1 -5.48 -15.17 -10.25
C MET A 1 -4.93 -14.55 -11.54
N MET A 2 -3.79 -13.82 -11.57
CA MET A 2 -3.36 -13.13 -12.81
C MET A 2 -3.14 -14.04 -14.03
N ARG A 3 -2.56 -15.24 -13.86
CA ARG A 3 -2.37 -16.21 -14.97
C ARG A 3 -3.69 -16.60 -15.66
N GLU A 4 -4.80 -16.61 -14.92
CA GLU A 4 -6.13 -16.96 -15.45
C GLU A 4 -6.76 -15.79 -16.21
N THR A 5 -6.33 -14.55 -15.92
CA THR A 5 -6.85 -13.34 -16.59
C THR A 5 -6.13 -12.99 -17.89
N VAL A 6 -4.91 -13.50 -18.12
CA VAL A 6 -4.12 -13.24 -19.35
C VAL A 6 -4.91 -13.56 -20.63
N PRO A 7 -5.62 -14.72 -20.75
CA PRO A 7 -6.42 -14.99 -21.95
C PRO A 7 -7.54 -13.98 -22.17
N ALA A 8 -8.16 -13.47 -21.09
CA ALA A 8 -9.20 -12.45 -21.19
C ALA A 8 -8.63 -11.11 -21.66
N ILE A 9 -7.49 -10.67 -21.09
CA ILE A 9 -6.79 -9.46 -21.52
C ILE A 9 -6.41 -9.57 -23.01
N HIS A 10 -5.83 -10.70 -23.42
CA HIS A 10 -5.46 -10.95 -24.80
C HIS A 10 -6.67 -10.91 -25.74
N ALA A 11 -7.79 -11.55 -25.35
CA ALA A 11 -9.03 -11.53 -26.13
C ALA A 11 -9.60 -10.11 -26.26
N THR A 12 -9.57 -9.31 -25.19
CA THR A 12 -10.00 -7.91 -25.22
C THR A 12 -9.14 -7.09 -26.17
N ILE A 13 -7.81 -7.20 -26.10
CA ILE A 13 -6.90 -6.47 -27.01
C ILE A 13 -7.10 -6.90 -28.46
N SER A 14 -7.27 -8.20 -28.70
CA SER A 14 -7.52 -8.75 -30.05
C SER A 14 -8.83 -8.27 -30.67
N ALA A 15 -9.81 -7.88 -29.85
CA ALA A 15 -11.10 -7.37 -30.29
C ALA A 15 -11.11 -5.85 -30.53
N MET A 16 -10.00 -5.13 -30.25
CA MET A 16 -9.90 -3.70 -30.49
C MET A 16 -9.70 -3.39 -31.98
N ASP A 17 -10.26 -2.28 -32.44
CA ASP A 17 -10.07 -1.79 -33.82
C ASP A 17 -8.63 -1.27 -34.08
N PHE A 18 -7.83 -1.11 -33.03
CA PHE A 18 -6.46 -0.61 -33.08
C PHE A 18 -5.55 -1.39 -32.14
N CYS A 19 -4.29 -1.55 -32.53
CA CYS A 19 -3.26 -2.13 -31.67
C CYS A 19 -2.81 -1.08 -30.64
N PRO A 20 -2.77 -1.42 -29.33
CA PRO A 20 -2.17 -0.54 -28.32
C PRO A 20 -0.72 -0.20 -28.66
N HIS A 21 -0.25 0.98 -28.26
CA HIS A 21 1.15 1.38 -28.49
C HIS A 21 2.09 0.99 -27.35
N VAL A 22 1.54 0.69 -26.18
CA VAL A 22 2.27 0.38 -24.94
C VAL A 22 1.35 -0.41 -24.02
N LEU A 23 1.92 -1.36 -23.27
CA LEU A 23 1.26 -2.00 -22.15
C LEU A 23 1.87 -1.49 -20.84
N VAL A 24 1.04 -0.93 -19.96
CA VAL A 24 1.46 -0.54 -18.61
C VAL A 24 0.68 -1.43 -17.65
N SER A 25 1.37 -2.12 -16.74
CA SER A 25 0.74 -2.93 -15.72
C SER A 25 1.42 -2.75 -14.38
N ASP A 26 0.73 -3.09 -13.31
CA ASP A 26 1.37 -3.20 -12.01
C ASP A 26 2.40 -4.36 -11.99
N ILE A 27 3.19 -4.46 -10.91
CA ILE A 27 4.25 -5.47 -10.75
C ILE A 27 3.72 -6.92 -10.62
N PHE A 28 2.49 -7.13 -10.13
CA PHE A 28 1.83 -8.44 -10.02
C PHE A 28 1.24 -8.90 -11.36
N ALA A 29 0.93 -7.96 -12.24
CA ALA A 29 0.43 -8.24 -13.59
C ALA A 29 1.53 -8.51 -14.63
N SER A 30 2.77 -8.75 -14.21
CA SER A 30 3.91 -9.02 -15.10
C SER A 30 3.68 -10.15 -16.11
N LYS A 31 2.84 -11.15 -15.77
CA LYS A 31 2.52 -12.24 -16.71
C LYS A 31 1.72 -11.80 -17.94
N SER A 32 1.06 -10.65 -17.89
CA SER A 32 0.38 -10.06 -19.06
C SER A 32 1.36 -9.55 -20.12
N TRP A 33 2.64 -9.37 -19.77
CA TRP A 33 3.66 -8.84 -20.67
C TRP A 33 4.02 -9.75 -21.84
N ALA A 34 3.70 -11.05 -21.76
CA ALA A 34 3.80 -11.94 -22.92
C ALA A 34 2.95 -11.42 -24.11
N ILE A 35 1.81 -10.79 -23.82
CA ILE A 35 0.95 -10.17 -24.84
C ILE A 35 1.69 -8.98 -25.50
N ALA A 36 2.41 -8.18 -24.71
CA ALA A 36 3.19 -7.07 -25.26
C ALA A 36 4.32 -7.57 -26.17
N ASP A 37 4.99 -8.66 -25.79
CA ASP A 37 6.02 -9.31 -26.61
C ASP A 37 5.44 -9.85 -27.92
N GLU A 38 4.26 -10.49 -27.88
CA GLU A 38 3.55 -10.99 -29.08
C GLU A 38 3.15 -9.86 -30.05
N LEU A 39 2.68 -8.74 -29.51
CA LEU A 39 2.29 -7.56 -30.29
C LEU A 39 3.48 -6.69 -30.73
N GLY A 40 4.68 -6.96 -30.20
CA GLY A 40 5.88 -6.16 -30.46
C GLY A 40 5.81 -4.74 -29.91
N ILE A 41 5.09 -4.54 -28.79
CA ILE A 41 4.89 -3.23 -28.16
C ILE A 41 5.70 -3.11 -26.87
N PRO A 42 6.17 -1.91 -26.50
CA PRO A 42 6.83 -1.70 -25.21
C PRO A 42 5.94 -2.05 -24.02
N LYS A 43 6.56 -2.60 -22.96
CA LYS A 43 5.90 -2.93 -21.68
C LYS A 43 6.54 -2.17 -20.52
N TYR A 44 5.73 -1.52 -19.69
CA TYR A 44 6.21 -0.75 -18.54
C TYR A 44 5.61 -1.31 -17.25
N ALA A 45 6.47 -1.40 -16.23
CA ALA A 45 6.02 -1.67 -14.87
C ALA A 45 5.58 -0.36 -14.22
N PHE A 46 4.36 -0.29 -13.73
CA PHE A 46 3.91 0.75 -12.82
C PHE A 46 4.07 0.26 -11.38
N VAL A 47 5.08 0.78 -10.70
CA VAL A 47 5.36 0.48 -9.29
C VAL A 47 4.59 1.48 -8.44
N THR A 48 3.57 0.99 -7.73
CA THR A 48 2.71 1.82 -6.88
C THR A 48 3.35 2.21 -5.56
N CYS A 49 4.46 1.55 -5.21
CA CYS A 49 5.29 1.81 -4.03
C CYS A 49 6.37 2.86 -4.29
N ASN A 50 7.13 3.17 -3.24
CA ASN A 50 8.21 4.15 -3.24
C ASN A 50 9.50 3.67 -3.99
N ALA A 51 10.43 4.60 -4.24
CA ALA A 51 11.69 4.32 -4.95
C ALA A 51 12.62 3.40 -4.16
N TRP A 52 12.67 3.52 -2.84
CA TRP A 52 13.50 2.63 -2.02
C TRP A 52 13.07 1.17 -2.12
N PHE A 53 11.76 0.90 -2.01
CA PHE A 53 11.18 -0.42 -2.24
C PHE A 53 11.50 -0.89 -3.65
N THR A 54 11.37 -0.02 -4.66
CA THR A 54 11.66 -0.38 -6.06
C THR A 54 13.12 -0.83 -6.22
N ALA A 55 14.06 -0.16 -5.54
CA ALA A 55 15.47 -0.54 -5.55
C ALA A 55 15.72 -1.89 -4.84
N LEU A 56 15.11 -2.11 -3.67
CA LEU A 56 15.16 -3.40 -2.98
C LEU A 56 14.59 -4.51 -3.87
N PHE A 57 13.38 -4.32 -4.38
CA PHE A 57 12.65 -5.27 -5.22
C PHE A 57 13.44 -5.64 -6.48
N THR A 58 13.99 -4.65 -7.18
CA THR A 58 14.84 -4.88 -8.35
C THR A 58 16.10 -5.67 -8.00
N TYR A 59 16.68 -5.45 -6.81
CA TYR A 59 17.91 -6.09 -6.37
C TYR A 59 17.70 -7.45 -5.66
N SER A 60 16.47 -7.79 -5.28
CA SER A 60 16.13 -9.04 -4.58
C SER A 60 16.64 -10.32 -5.26
N PRO A 61 16.64 -10.47 -6.60
CA PRO A 61 17.22 -11.65 -7.26
C PRO A 61 18.74 -11.79 -7.08
N VAL A 62 19.44 -10.70 -6.76
CA VAL A 62 20.85 -10.72 -6.42
C VAL A 62 21.03 -11.08 -4.94
N LEU A 63 20.24 -10.49 -4.05
CA LEU A 63 20.23 -10.82 -2.62
C LEU A 63 19.93 -12.31 -2.39
N ASP A 64 18.97 -12.88 -3.13
CA ASP A 64 18.61 -14.30 -3.03
C ASP A 64 19.80 -15.24 -3.27
N LYS A 65 20.68 -14.86 -4.20
CA LYS A 65 21.88 -15.63 -4.55
C LYS A 65 23.05 -15.39 -3.60
N GLN A 66 23.17 -14.17 -3.06
CA GLN A 66 24.30 -13.77 -2.21
C GLN A 66 24.10 -14.16 -0.75
N VAL A 67 22.86 -14.07 -0.26
CA VAL A 67 22.52 -14.33 1.13
C VAL A 67 22.24 -15.81 1.33
N VAL A 68 22.96 -16.43 2.26
CA VAL A 68 22.73 -17.82 2.67
C VAL A 68 21.80 -17.84 3.88
N GLY A 69 20.76 -18.67 3.84
CA GLY A 69 19.77 -18.80 4.92
C GLY A 69 18.71 -17.69 4.92
N GLN A 70 17.95 -17.58 6.02
CA GLN A 70 16.88 -16.61 6.16
C GLN A 70 17.42 -15.19 6.32
N TYR A 71 16.81 -14.21 5.66
CA TYR A 71 17.23 -12.80 5.78
C TYR A 71 17.20 -12.31 7.23
N ILE A 72 16.16 -12.70 7.98
CA ILE A 72 15.92 -12.29 9.36
C ILE A 72 16.95 -12.83 10.37
N ASP A 73 17.71 -13.87 10.01
CA ASP A 73 18.73 -14.47 10.87
C ASP A 73 20.07 -13.72 10.82
N HIS A 74 20.24 -12.82 9.84
CA HIS A 74 21.45 -12.01 9.72
C HIS A 74 21.48 -10.90 10.78
N LYS A 75 22.68 -10.49 11.16
CA LYS A 75 22.89 -9.38 12.12
C LYS A 75 23.11 -8.04 11.44
N GLU A 76 23.82 -8.07 10.31
CA GLU A 76 24.13 -6.88 9.55
C GLU A 76 22.97 -6.53 8.60
N PRO A 77 22.74 -5.23 8.33
CA PRO A 77 21.82 -4.78 7.30
C PRO A 77 22.15 -5.39 5.92
N LEU A 78 21.11 -5.62 5.12
CA LEU A 78 21.25 -6.01 3.72
C LEU A 78 21.48 -4.73 2.89
N ASP A 79 22.59 -4.71 2.16
CA ASP A 79 22.96 -3.57 1.32
C ASP A 79 22.12 -3.55 0.04
N ILE A 80 21.63 -2.35 -0.29
CA ILE A 80 21.00 -2.04 -1.58
C ILE A 80 21.91 -1.01 -2.25
N PRO A 81 22.50 -1.30 -3.43
CA PRO A 81 23.52 -0.43 -4.00
C PRO A 81 23.05 1.01 -4.21
N GLY A 82 23.68 1.97 -3.52
CA GLY A 82 23.35 3.40 -3.60
C GLY A 82 22.18 3.85 -2.71
N CYS A 83 21.45 2.92 -2.08
CA CYS A 83 20.31 3.20 -1.22
C CYS A 83 20.64 3.00 0.26
N LYS A 84 19.71 3.41 1.14
CA LYS A 84 19.74 3.07 2.57
C LYS A 84 19.64 1.54 2.74
N PRO A 85 20.52 0.88 3.53
CA PRO A 85 20.42 -0.56 3.79
C PRO A 85 19.13 -0.94 4.54
N VAL A 86 18.63 -2.15 4.30
CA VAL A 86 17.47 -2.70 5.02
C VAL A 86 17.93 -3.56 6.19
N ARG A 87 17.36 -3.33 7.39
CA ARG A 87 17.68 -4.20 8.53
C ARG A 87 16.99 -5.56 8.33
N PRO A 88 17.59 -6.67 8.80
CA PRO A 88 16.98 -8.00 8.75
C PRO A 88 15.55 -8.05 9.29
N GLY A 89 15.32 -7.37 10.42
CA GLY A 89 13.99 -7.27 11.01
C GLY A 89 13.02 -6.40 10.24
N ASP A 90 13.48 -5.54 9.33
CA ASP A 90 12.69 -4.55 8.61
C ASP A 90 12.41 -4.97 7.16
N VAL A 91 12.83 -6.15 6.69
CA VAL A 91 12.51 -6.61 5.33
C VAL A 91 11.00 -6.65 5.04
N VAL A 92 10.62 -6.61 3.77
CA VAL A 92 9.22 -6.74 3.35
C VAL A 92 8.65 -8.11 3.75
N ASP A 93 7.34 -8.23 3.92
CA ASP A 93 6.71 -9.42 4.52
C ASP A 93 7.07 -10.71 3.77
N ALA A 94 7.10 -10.67 2.43
CA ALA A 94 7.52 -11.80 1.60
C ALA A 94 8.96 -12.28 1.89
N MET A 95 9.84 -11.42 2.41
CA MET A 95 11.23 -11.75 2.75
C MET A 95 11.40 -12.23 4.21
N LEU A 96 10.34 -12.26 5.02
CA LEU A 96 10.42 -12.75 6.41
C LEU A 96 10.71 -14.25 6.48
N ASN A 97 10.22 -15.02 5.50
CA ASN A 97 10.46 -16.46 5.40
C ASN A 97 10.68 -16.86 3.94
N ARG A 98 11.91 -17.22 3.58
CA ARG A 98 12.31 -17.66 2.24
C ARG A 98 11.74 -19.02 1.84
N ASP A 99 11.26 -19.81 2.81
CA ASP A 99 10.65 -21.12 2.53
C ASP A 99 9.13 -21.01 2.26
N ASP A 100 8.57 -19.81 2.40
CA ASP A 100 7.16 -19.53 2.12
C ASP A 100 6.91 -19.41 0.60
N GLU A 101 5.73 -19.85 0.16
CA GLU A 101 5.31 -19.71 -1.25
C GLU A 101 5.24 -18.24 -1.68
N ILE A 102 4.87 -17.34 -0.75
CA ILE A 102 4.81 -15.89 -0.99
C ILE A 102 6.19 -15.34 -1.40
N TYR A 103 7.28 -15.85 -0.82
CA TYR A 103 8.63 -15.44 -1.19
C TYR A 103 8.97 -15.81 -2.63
N SER A 104 8.60 -17.02 -3.06
CA SER A 104 8.80 -17.49 -4.43
C SER A 104 8.05 -16.61 -5.43
N VAL A 105 6.79 -16.27 -5.13
CA VAL A 105 5.97 -15.36 -5.95
C VAL A 105 6.58 -13.96 -6.00
N TYR A 106 7.00 -13.42 -4.86
CA TYR A 106 7.71 -12.14 -4.79
C TYR A 106 8.97 -12.13 -5.66
N LEU A 107 9.78 -13.19 -5.58
CA LEU A 107 11.02 -13.31 -6.34
C LEU A 107 10.76 -13.44 -7.85
N ASP A 108 9.72 -14.17 -8.25
CA ASP A 108 9.27 -14.25 -9.64
C ASP A 108 8.92 -12.87 -10.21
N HIS A 109 8.16 -12.07 -9.46
CA HIS A 109 7.82 -10.70 -9.88
C HIS A 109 9.04 -9.77 -9.87
N ALA A 110 9.94 -9.92 -8.91
CA ALA A 110 11.21 -9.19 -8.83
C ALA A 110 12.12 -9.51 -10.02
N ILE A 111 12.13 -10.75 -10.51
CA ILE A 111 12.83 -11.12 -11.75
C ILE A 111 12.11 -10.51 -12.94
N ASP A 112 10.79 -10.66 -13.04
CA ASP A 112 10.01 -10.18 -14.17
C ASP A 112 10.20 -8.67 -14.36
N VAL A 113 10.16 -7.86 -13.30
CA VAL A 113 10.26 -6.38 -13.40
C VAL A 113 11.56 -5.92 -14.08
N THR A 114 12.65 -6.69 -13.97
CA THR A 114 13.93 -6.40 -14.68
C THR A 114 13.84 -6.56 -16.20
N MET A 115 12.77 -7.20 -16.69
CA MET A 115 12.47 -7.43 -18.10
C MET A 115 11.58 -6.34 -18.71
N ALA A 116 11.03 -5.43 -17.90
CA ALA A 116 10.25 -4.30 -18.39
C ALA A 116 11.09 -3.37 -19.28
N ASP A 117 10.46 -2.65 -20.20
CA ASP A 117 11.12 -1.63 -21.04
C ASP A 117 11.31 -0.29 -20.32
N GLY A 118 10.71 -0.13 -19.14
CA GLY A 118 10.92 0.97 -18.22
C GLY A 118 10.04 0.82 -16.98
N MET A 119 10.33 1.62 -15.96
CA MET A 119 9.56 1.66 -14.71
C MET A 119 8.95 3.05 -14.51
N LEU A 120 7.66 3.08 -14.19
CA LEU A 120 6.94 4.25 -13.71
C LEU A 120 6.78 4.07 -12.20
N ILE A 121 7.33 4.96 -11.38
CA ILE A 121 7.31 4.84 -9.92
C ILE A 121 6.41 5.94 -9.35
N ASN A 122 5.51 5.56 -8.45
CA ASN A 122 4.58 6.47 -7.80
C ASN A 122 5.24 7.30 -6.68
N THR A 123 6.25 8.08 -7.05
CA THR A 123 7.01 8.98 -6.19
C THR A 123 7.43 10.23 -6.98
N TRP A 124 8.07 11.20 -6.32
CA TRP A 124 8.59 12.42 -6.95
C TRP A 124 10.03 12.71 -6.48
N GLU A 125 10.73 13.54 -7.26
CA GLU A 125 12.17 13.78 -7.12
C GLU A 125 12.59 14.22 -5.71
N ASP A 126 11.84 15.14 -5.10
CA ASP A 126 12.17 15.71 -3.79
C ASP A 126 11.90 14.74 -2.63
N LEU A 127 11.07 13.71 -2.81
CA LEU A 127 10.72 12.77 -1.73
C LEU A 127 11.86 11.76 -1.48
N GLU A 128 12.42 11.20 -2.54
CA GLU A 128 13.37 10.09 -2.45
C GLU A 128 14.60 10.27 -3.37
N PRO A 129 15.30 11.42 -3.29
CA PRO A 129 16.36 11.76 -4.24
C PRO A 129 17.49 10.71 -4.26
N GLN A 130 17.83 10.14 -3.11
CA GLN A 130 18.88 9.12 -3.01
C GLN A 130 18.50 7.83 -3.74
N SER A 131 17.31 7.27 -3.48
CA SER A 131 16.88 6.01 -4.09
C SER A 131 16.64 6.16 -5.58
N LEU A 132 16.11 7.32 -6.01
CA LEU A 132 15.93 7.65 -7.42
C LEU A 132 17.26 7.81 -8.16
N ASP A 133 18.23 8.50 -7.56
CA ASP A 133 19.59 8.58 -8.11
C ASP A 133 20.20 7.19 -8.24
N ALA A 134 20.14 6.36 -7.20
CA ALA A 134 20.66 5.00 -7.23
C ALA A 134 20.06 4.16 -8.36
N LEU A 135 18.73 4.16 -8.53
CA LEU A 135 18.06 3.47 -9.63
C LEU A 135 18.50 3.95 -11.02
N ARG A 136 18.86 5.23 -11.17
CA ARG A 136 19.18 5.86 -12.45
C ARG A 136 20.67 5.88 -12.78
N THR A 137 21.55 5.87 -11.78
CA THR A 137 22.99 6.12 -11.95
C THR A 137 23.88 5.02 -11.37
N ASN A 138 23.45 4.26 -10.36
CA ASN A 138 24.27 3.20 -9.77
C ASN A 138 24.47 2.04 -10.76
N GLU A 139 25.72 1.75 -11.13
CA GLU A 139 26.04 0.74 -12.14
C GLU A 139 25.52 -0.66 -11.81
N ILE A 140 25.50 -1.04 -10.52
CA ILE A 140 25.02 -2.35 -10.09
C ILE A 140 23.51 -2.45 -10.29
N LEU A 141 22.73 -1.50 -9.75
CA LEU A 141 21.26 -1.51 -9.93
C LEU A 141 20.87 -1.39 -11.41
N ARG A 142 21.54 -0.52 -12.16
CA ARG A 142 21.29 -0.38 -13.61
C ARG A 142 21.63 -1.65 -14.37
N SER A 143 22.68 -2.38 -13.99
CA SER A 143 23.00 -3.66 -14.65
C SER A 143 21.89 -4.69 -14.47
N VAL A 144 21.28 -4.75 -13.27
CA VAL A 144 20.17 -5.65 -12.97
C VAL A 144 18.92 -5.24 -13.74
N GLY A 145 18.58 -3.95 -13.73
CA GLY A 145 17.48 -3.36 -14.51
C GLY A 145 17.79 -3.16 -16.00
N LYS A 146 18.86 -3.77 -16.55
CA LYS A 146 19.27 -3.70 -17.97
C LYS A 146 19.31 -2.27 -18.55
N CYS A 147 19.72 -1.31 -17.72
CA CYS A 147 19.81 0.11 -18.05
C CYS A 147 18.50 0.73 -18.55
N LYS A 148 17.36 0.16 -18.18
CA LYS A 148 16.04 0.65 -18.58
C LYS A 148 15.70 1.95 -17.84
N PRO A 149 14.92 2.85 -18.48
CA PRO A 149 14.57 4.14 -17.90
C PRO A 149 13.64 4.01 -16.69
N VAL A 150 13.81 4.93 -15.73
CA VAL A 150 13.02 5.05 -14.51
C VAL A 150 12.39 6.44 -14.46
N TYR A 151 11.06 6.48 -14.45
CA TYR A 151 10.24 7.70 -14.46
C TYR A 151 9.50 7.85 -13.14
N THR A 152 9.56 9.05 -12.56
CA THR A 152 8.72 9.44 -11.43
C THR A 152 7.41 9.99 -11.97
N VAL A 153 6.28 9.42 -11.54
CA VAL A 153 4.94 9.85 -11.97
C VAL A 153 4.06 10.28 -10.79
N GLY A 154 4.58 10.25 -9.57
CA GLY A 154 3.83 10.52 -8.35
C GLY A 154 3.65 12.01 -8.04
N PRO A 155 2.72 12.32 -7.11
CA PRO A 155 1.77 11.38 -6.51
C PRO A 155 0.59 11.09 -7.46
N VAL A 156 0.41 9.81 -7.81
CA VAL A 156 -0.74 9.28 -8.53
C VAL A 156 -1.71 8.75 -7.49
N TYR A 157 -2.83 9.44 -7.32
CA TYR A 157 -3.90 9.07 -6.40
C TYR A 157 -5.26 9.25 -7.10
N LYS A 158 -6.30 8.61 -6.55
CA LYS A 158 -7.66 8.78 -7.06
C LYS A 158 -8.18 10.16 -6.67
N SER A 159 -8.44 11.00 -7.67
CA SER A 159 -9.07 12.31 -7.45
C SER A 159 -10.59 12.25 -7.30
N TYR A 160 -11.19 11.07 -7.51
CA TYR A 160 -12.63 10.85 -7.50
C TYR A 160 -12.96 9.45 -6.97
N GLU A 161 -13.87 9.37 -5.99
CA GLU A 161 -14.45 8.13 -5.50
C GLU A 161 -15.91 8.05 -5.99
N PRO A 162 -16.37 6.89 -6.52
CA PRO A 162 -17.78 6.72 -6.87
C PRO A 162 -18.66 6.93 -5.63
N GLU A 163 -19.74 7.68 -5.81
CA GLU A 163 -20.65 8.01 -4.71
C GLU A 163 -21.43 6.77 -4.24
N SER A 164 -21.03 6.13 -3.15
CA SER A 164 -22.02 5.50 -2.27
C SER A 164 -22.75 6.64 -1.56
N VAL A 165 -23.83 7.13 -2.18
CA VAL A 165 -24.49 8.41 -1.84
C VAL A 165 -24.89 8.50 -0.36
N VAL A 166 -25.18 7.36 0.29
CA VAL A 166 -25.73 7.32 1.66
C VAL A 166 -24.66 7.46 2.74
N LEU A 167 -23.65 6.58 2.78
CA LEU A 167 -22.58 6.63 3.80
C LEU A 167 -21.67 7.85 3.64
N ASN A 168 -21.49 8.31 2.40
CA ASN A 168 -20.67 9.49 2.13
C ASN A 168 -21.28 10.78 2.70
N GLY A 169 -22.60 10.91 2.71
CA GLY A 169 -23.28 12.10 3.24
C GLY A 169 -23.13 12.22 4.75
N GLU A 170 -23.42 11.15 5.48
CA GLU A 170 -23.43 11.16 6.96
C GLU A 170 -22.06 11.48 7.56
N VAL A 171 -20.99 10.92 7.01
CA VAL A 171 -19.62 11.15 7.49
C VAL A 171 -19.21 12.60 7.27
N ILE A 172 -19.45 13.14 6.07
CA ILE A 172 -19.08 14.51 5.74
C ILE A 172 -19.92 15.51 6.54
N GLU A 173 -21.22 15.28 6.70
CA GLU A 173 -22.08 16.11 7.54
C GLU A 173 -21.68 16.09 9.03
N TRP A 174 -21.16 14.97 9.52
CA TRP A 174 -20.61 14.89 10.87
C TRP A 174 -19.31 15.68 10.98
N LEU A 175 -18.42 15.56 9.99
CA LEU A 175 -17.15 16.30 9.92
C LEU A 175 -17.37 17.82 9.83
N ASP A 176 -18.35 18.29 9.05
CA ASP A 176 -18.71 19.71 8.91
C ASP A 176 -19.09 20.37 10.24
N LYS A 177 -19.52 19.59 11.23
CA LYS A 177 -19.89 20.08 12.57
C LYS A 177 -18.70 20.14 13.53
N GLN A 178 -17.52 19.66 13.14
CA GLN A 178 -16.34 19.62 13.99
C GLN A 178 -15.46 20.86 13.79
N PRO A 179 -14.71 21.29 14.82
CA PRO A 179 -13.68 22.31 14.66
C PRO A 179 -12.62 21.90 13.62
N THR A 180 -12.02 22.87 12.95
CA THR A 180 -10.93 22.65 11.98
C THR A 180 -9.77 21.88 12.61
N ARG A 181 -9.25 20.86 11.91
CA ARG A 181 -8.09 20.05 12.34
C ARG A 181 -8.25 19.43 13.74
N SER A 182 -9.47 19.01 14.09
CA SER A 182 -9.79 18.49 15.43
C SER A 182 -10.22 17.02 15.46
N VAL A 183 -10.19 16.34 14.31
CA VAL A 183 -10.64 14.95 14.15
C VAL A 183 -9.43 14.08 13.78
N VAL A 184 -9.33 12.92 14.42
CA VAL A 184 -8.39 11.86 14.06
C VAL A 184 -9.09 10.91 13.09
N TYR A 185 -8.56 10.75 11.89
CA TYR A 185 -8.99 9.69 10.98
C TYR A 185 -8.19 8.42 11.26
N VAL A 186 -8.87 7.29 11.40
CA VAL A 186 -8.28 5.97 11.66
C VAL A 186 -8.79 5.00 10.60
N SER A 187 -7.85 4.44 9.85
CA SER A 187 -8.09 3.43 8.81
C SER A 187 -6.88 2.51 8.72
N PHE A 188 -7.12 1.25 8.35
CA PHE A 188 -6.11 0.22 8.10
C PHE A 188 -6.07 -0.17 6.61
N GLY A 189 -6.46 0.75 5.72
CA GLY A 189 -6.53 0.48 4.29
C GLY A 189 -7.67 -0.48 3.89
N SER A 190 -7.59 -1.00 2.68
CA SER A 190 -8.57 -1.93 2.11
C SER A 190 -8.50 -3.33 2.71
N GLU A 191 -7.30 -3.81 3.02
CA GLU A 191 -7.04 -5.20 3.40
C GLU A 191 -6.45 -5.35 4.82
N GLY A 192 -5.93 -4.27 5.40
CA GLY A 192 -5.35 -4.31 6.73
C GLY A 192 -6.40 -4.56 7.83
N THR A 193 -6.05 -5.46 8.74
CA THR A 193 -6.82 -5.75 9.94
C THR A 193 -5.88 -6.01 11.12
N ILE A 194 -6.40 -5.85 12.33
CA ILE A 194 -5.67 -6.04 13.58
C ILE A 194 -6.32 -7.14 14.41
N SER A 195 -5.58 -7.69 15.37
CA SER A 195 -6.14 -8.69 16.28
C SER A 195 -7.26 -8.08 17.13
N THR A 196 -8.17 -8.92 17.63
CA THR A 196 -9.24 -8.50 18.54
C THR A 196 -8.70 -7.78 19.77
N GLU A 197 -7.55 -8.21 20.31
CA GLU A 197 -6.88 -7.56 21.43
C GLU A 197 -6.39 -6.16 21.05
N GLN A 198 -5.72 -6.02 19.91
CA GLN A 198 -5.25 -4.73 19.41
C GLN A 198 -6.41 -3.77 19.14
N MET A 199 -7.53 -4.29 18.64
CA MET A 199 -8.74 -3.51 18.38
C MET A 199 -9.36 -2.97 19.67
N LYS A 200 -9.39 -3.77 20.73
CA LYS A 200 -9.85 -3.35 22.07
C LYS A 200 -8.94 -2.29 22.68
N GLU A 201 -7.63 -2.44 22.53
CA GLU A 201 -6.65 -1.45 22.99
C GLU A 201 -6.79 -0.12 22.21
N LEU A 202 -6.94 -0.18 20.89
CA LEU A 202 -7.16 1.01 20.05
C LEU A 202 -8.46 1.73 20.43
N ALA A 203 -9.56 0.98 20.59
CA ALA A 203 -10.84 1.54 21.02
C ALA A 203 -10.71 2.23 22.39
N SER A 204 -10.04 1.57 23.35
CA SER A 204 -9.81 2.14 24.68
C SER A 204 -8.94 3.40 24.61
N GLY A 205 -7.90 3.40 23.79
CA GLY A 205 -7.04 4.57 23.54
C GLY A 205 -7.79 5.75 22.93
N LEU A 206 -8.64 5.49 21.92
CA LEU A 206 -9.49 6.51 21.31
C LEU A 206 -10.45 7.12 22.34
N GLU A 207 -11.10 6.28 23.15
CA GLU A 207 -12.01 6.73 24.22
C GLU A 207 -11.27 7.59 25.26
N MET A 208 -10.11 7.12 25.74
CA MET A 208 -9.30 7.83 26.74
C MET A 208 -8.69 9.14 26.22
N SER A 209 -8.45 9.24 24.90
CA SER A 209 -7.86 10.43 24.30
C SER A 209 -8.78 11.66 24.34
N GLU A 210 -10.09 11.43 24.49
CA GLU A 210 -11.16 12.42 24.34
C GLU A 210 -11.10 13.22 23.02
N GLN A 211 -10.27 12.79 22.06
CA GLN A 211 -10.19 13.38 20.74
C GLN A 211 -11.39 12.96 19.91
N ARG A 212 -11.78 13.82 18.97
CA ARG A 212 -12.79 13.43 17.99
C ARG A 212 -12.16 12.47 17.00
N PHE A 213 -12.91 11.47 16.54
CA PHE A 213 -12.36 10.53 15.58
C PHE A 213 -13.40 10.04 14.55
N VAL A 214 -12.91 9.69 13.37
CA VAL A 214 -13.60 8.85 12.40
C VAL A 214 -12.79 7.58 12.26
N TRP A 215 -13.40 6.42 12.56
CA TRP A 215 -12.73 5.13 12.46
C TRP A 215 -13.45 4.22 11.47
N VAL A 216 -12.76 3.85 10.39
CA VAL A 216 -13.18 2.79 9.47
C VAL A 216 -12.90 1.44 10.11
N LEU A 217 -13.94 0.81 10.63
CA LEU A 217 -13.86 -0.45 11.33
C LEU A 217 -14.02 -1.62 10.35
N ARG A 218 -13.06 -2.55 10.41
CA ARG A 218 -13.11 -3.85 9.76
C ARG A 218 -13.13 -4.94 10.82
N PRO A 219 -13.73 -6.12 10.55
CA PRO A 219 -13.61 -7.27 11.45
C PRO A 219 -12.13 -7.64 11.68
N PRO A 220 -11.76 -8.06 12.90
CA PRO A 220 -10.40 -8.49 13.21
C PRO A 220 -10.04 -9.79 12.48
N THR A 221 -8.74 -10.09 12.42
CA THR A 221 -8.21 -11.32 11.81
C THR A 221 -8.93 -12.58 12.36
N GLY A 222 -9.44 -13.43 11.48
CA GLY A 222 -10.12 -14.68 11.86
C GLY A 222 -11.59 -14.54 12.30
N HIS A 223 -12.24 -13.38 12.09
CA HIS A 223 -13.67 -13.16 12.35
C HIS A 223 -14.52 -12.92 11.07
N GLY A 224 -13.98 -13.22 9.90
CA GLY A 224 -14.62 -13.20 8.58
C GLY A 224 -13.69 -13.84 7.55
N SER A 225 -14.20 -14.21 6.37
CA SER A 225 -13.40 -14.86 5.31
C SER A 225 -12.16 -14.03 4.98
N ASP A 226 -10.99 -14.66 5.16
CA ASP A 226 -9.70 -14.14 4.72
C ASP A 226 -9.83 -13.52 3.31
N GLY A 227 -9.65 -12.21 3.21
CA GLY A 227 -9.54 -11.50 1.93
C GLY A 227 -10.83 -11.35 1.08
N SER A 228 -12.04 -11.59 1.60
CA SER A 228 -13.25 -11.40 0.78
C SER A 228 -13.70 -9.93 0.73
N PHE A 229 -13.47 -9.31 -0.42
CA PHE A 229 -14.17 -8.17 -1.03
C PHE A 229 -15.37 -7.60 -0.24
N PHE A 230 -15.23 -6.32 0.16
CA PHE A 230 -16.27 -5.32 0.42
C PHE A 230 -17.71 -5.86 0.63
N GLU A 231 -17.97 -6.55 1.74
CA GLU A 231 -19.35 -6.75 2.17
C GLU A 231 -19.83 -5.53 2.97
N ASP A 232 -20.88 -4.87 2.45
CA ASP A 232 -21.66 -3.82 3.10
C ASP A 232 -22.43 -4.43 4.28
N GLY A 233 -21.74 -4.68 5.38
CA GLY A 233 -22.34 -5.04 6.66
C GLY A 233 -22.70 -3.80 7.46
N GLN A 234 -23.91 -3.74 8.03
CA GLN A 234 -24.22 -2.75 9.07
C GLN A 234 -23.47 -3.11 10.36
N LEU A 235 -22.80 -2.13 10.96
CA LEU A 235 -22.29 -2.24 12.33
C LEU A 235 -23.47 -2.47 13.27
N ASP A 236 -23.52 -3.63 13.91
CA ASP A 236 -24.43 -3.87 15.01
C ASP A 236 -23.82 -3.36 16.33
N ALA A 237 -24.67 -3.16 17.34
CA ALA A 237 -24.22 -2.85 18.70
C ALA A 237 -23.56 -4.06 19.40
N THR A 238 -23.43 -5.19 18.69
CA THR A 238 -22.95 -6.49 19.14
C THR A 238 -21.61 -6.87 18.50
N CYS A 239 -20.84 -5.89 18.02
CA CYS A 239 -19.46 -6.12 17.60
C CYS A 239 -18.63 -6.62 18.79
N ASP A 240 -18.52 -7.94 18.95
CA ASP A 240 -17.86 -8.62 20.08
C ASP A 240 -16.35 -8.31 20.20
N TYR A 241 -15.80 -7.65 19.17
CA TYR A 241 -14.42 -7.20 19.09
C TYR A 241 -14.20 -5.74 19.53
N LEU A 242 -15.25 -5.01 19.90
CA LEU A 242 -15.15 -3.72 20.57
C LEU A 242 -15.41 -3.86 22.08
N PRO A 243 -14.88 -2.94 22.93
CA PRO A 243 -15.28 -2.89 24.33
C PRO A 243 -16.79 -2.69 24.46
N GLU A 244 -17.42 -3.42 25.39
CA GLU A 244 -18.87 -3.35 25.62
C GLU A 244 -19.31 -1.89 25.79
N GLY A 245 -20.29 -1.44 25.01
CA GLY A 245 -20.84 -0.09 25.08
C GLY A 245 -19.97 1.03 24.49
N PHE A 246 -18.83 0.71 23.85
CA PHE A 246 -17.92 1.70 23.24
C PHE A 246 -18.65 2.68 22.34
N LEU A 247 -19.41 2.20 21.35
CA LEU A 247 -20.16 3.04 20.41
C LEU A 247 -21.13 4.01 21.12
N THR A 248 -21.77 3.56 22.20
CA THR A 248 -22.69 4.40 22.99
C THR A 248 -21.95 5.48 23.78
N ARG A 249 -20.78 5.14 24.35
CA ARG A 249 -19.97 6.08 25.13
C ARG A 249 -19.31 7.13 24.24
N THR A 250 -18.85 6.74 23.06
CA THR A 250 -18.10 7.63 22.15
C THR A 250 -18.98 8.38 21.15
N LYS A 251 -20.29 8.09 21.03
CA LYS A 251 -21.20 8.71 20.05
C LYS A 251 -21.17 10.24 19.89
N LYS A 252 -20.69 10.97 20.91
CA LYS A 252 -20.58 12.45 20.87
C LYS A 252 -19.28 12.95 20.25
N VAL A 253 -18.23 12.13 20.26
CA VAL A 253 -16.87 12.50 19.86
C VAL A 253 -16.35 11.61 18.72
N GLY A 254 -16.87 10.39 18.58
CA GLY A 254 -16.44 9.43 17.57
C GLY A 254 -17.56 9.07 16.59
N LEU A 255 -17.16 8.84 15.35
CA LEU A 255 -17.97 8.20 14.32
C LEU A 255 -17.25 6.91 13.87
N VAL A 256 -17.93 5.78 13.95
CA VAL A 256 -17.39 4.48 13.51
C VAL A 256 -18.18 4.04 12.28
N VAL A 257 -17.48 3.71 11.20
CA VAL A 257 -18.08 3.33 9.92
C VAL A 257 -17.61 1.93 9.54
N SER A 258 -18.53 1.05 9.10
CA SER A 258 -18.17 -0.30 8.66
C SER A 258 -17.61 -0.29 7.26
N SER A 259 -16.63 -1.15 7.02
CA SER A 259 -16.17 -1.64 5.71
C SER A 259 -15.56 -0.60 4.76
N TRP A 260 -16.21 0.54 4.54
CA TRP A 260 -15.78 1.56 3.60
C TRP A 260 -16.16 2.97 4.04
N ALA A 261 -15.28 3.92 3.73
CA ALA A 261 -15.50 5.34 3.94
C ALA A 261 -14.91 6.13 2.77
N PRO A 262 -15.41 7.34 2.47
CA PRO A 262 -14.84 8.15 1.41
C PRO A 262 -13.49 8.77 1.83
N GLN A 263 -12.43 7.95 1.86
CA GLN A 263 -11.13 8.29 2.43
C GLN A 263 -10.59 9.59 1.84
N VAL A 264 -10.65 9.78 0.51
CA VAL A 264 -10.17 11.00 -0.14
C VAL A 264 -10.96 12.23 0.33
N LYS A 265 -12.28 12.13 0.49
CA LYS A 265 -13.10 13.26 0.96
C LYS A 265 -12.86 13.58 2.44
N ILE A 266 -12.72 12.54 3.27
CA ILE A 266 -12.41 12.70 4.69
C ILE A 266 -11.06 13.39 4.85
N LEU A 267 -10.00 12.88 4.21
CA LEU A 267 -8.66 13.47 4.30
C LEU A 267 -8.64 14.93 3.84
N ASN A 268 -9.29 15.25 2.71
CA ASN A 268 -9.41 16.63 2.24
C ASN A 268 -10.15 17.55 3.22
N HIS A 269 -11.13 17.03 3.95
CA HIS A 269 -11.88 17.78 4.96
C HIS A 269 -11.00 18.06 6.18
N VAL A 270 -10.40 17.00 6.74
CA VAL A 270 -9.74 17.12 8.03
C VAL A 270 -8.37 17.82 7.94
N CYS A 271 -7.63 17.66 6.82
CA CYS A 271 -6.38 18.40 6.55
C CYS A 271 -6.60 19.89 6.28
N GLY A 272 -7.75 20.22 5.70
CA GLY A 272 -7.84 21.38 4.80
C GLY A 272 -6.98 21.17 3.55
N ARG A 273 -7.07 22.08 2.57
CA ARG A 273 -6.34 21.99 1.28
C ARG A 273 -4.81 22.10 1.37
N ALA A 274 -4.25 22.11 2.58
CA ALA A 274 -2.82 22.10 2.84
C ALA A 274 -2.50 20.85 3.69
N PHE A 275 -1.76 19.93 3.09
CA PHE A 275 -1.28 18.64 3.61
C PHE A 275 -0.28 18.81 4.79
N ASP A 276 -0.62 19.62 5.80
CA ASP A 276 0.28 19.97 6.91
C ASP A 276 -0.23 19.50 8.29
N THR A 277 -0.98 18.39 8.38
CA THR A 277 -1.48 17.89 9.68
C THR A 277 -1.16 16.41 9.85
N LEU A 278 -0.80 16.00 11.07
CA LEU A 278 -0.60 14.61 11.48
C LEU A 278 -1.88 13.79 11.25
N TRP A 279 -1.77 12.66 10.54
CA TRP A 279 -2.81 11.62 10.43
C TRP A 279 -2.26 10.32 11.01
N MET A 280 -3.11 9.45 11.53
CA MET A 280 -2.68 8.09 11.91
C MET A 280 -3.33 7.10 10.94
N GLU A 281 -2.70 6.93 9.78
CA GLU A 281 -2.97 5.77 8.92
C GLU A 281 -2.17 4.61 9.50
N LEU A 282 -2.87 3.65 10.09
CA LEU A 282 -2.26 2.45 10.63
C LEU A 282 -2.23 1.44 9.50
N ASP A 283 -1.26 1.53 8.60
CA ASP A 283 -1.09 0.46 7.62
C ASP A 283 -0.53 -0.77 8.34
N VAL A 284 -1.39 -1.78 8.53
CA VAL A 284 -1.05 -3.06 9.11
C VAL A 284 -1.00 -4.06 7.98
N ARG A 285 0.25 -4.24 7.50
CA ARG A 285 0.72 -5.30 6.63
C ARG A 285 0.25 -5.20 5.18
N GLU A 286 1.19 -5.56 4.32
CA GLU A 286 1.05 -5.75 2.88
C GLU A 286 1.04 -4.46 2.03
N CYS A 287 2.22 -4.09 1.51
CA CYS A 287 2.38 -3.25 0.32
C CYS A 287 1.89 -3.94 -0.97
N TYR A 288 0.84 -4.76 -0.89
CA TYR A 288 0.20 -5.44 -2.01
C TYR A 288 -1.16 -4.77 -2.20
N GLU A 289 -1.27 -3.97 -3.25
CA GLU A 289 -2.46 -3.18 -3.60
C GLU A 289 -2.73 -1.99 -2.64
N TRP A 290 -2.08 -0.85 -2.90
CA TRP A 290 -2.71 0.37 -3.40
C TRP A 290 -1.66 1.51 -3.54
N SER A 291 -2.04 2.50 -4.34
CA SER A 291 -1.28 3.67 -4.76
C SER A 291 -0.97 4.66 -3.62
N ALA A 292 0.30 5.11 -3.56
CA ALA A 292 0.82 6.29 -2.83
C ALA A 292 -0.22 7.24 -2.20
N ASN A 293 -0.75 6.83 -1.05
CA ASN A 293 -1.46 7.70 -0.13
C ASN A 293 -0.73 7.82 1.20
N ASP A 294 0.55 7.45 1.27
CA ASP A 294 1.28 7.44 2.54
C ASP A 294 1.92 8.80 2.83
N CYS A 295 1.18 9.60 3.59
CA CYS A 295 1.76 10.53 4.54
C CYS A 295 1.35 10.12 5.97
N MET A 296 2.17 9.23 6.55
CA MET A 296 2.71 9.35 7.91
C MET A 296 1.74 9.43 9.11
N ALA A 297 1.65 8.34 9.90
CA ALA A 297 2.19 8.30 11.27
C ALA A 297 2.29 6.91 11.93
N PHE A 298 3.35 6.77 12.74
CA PHE A 298 3.63 5.85 13.85
C PHE A 298 2.52 4.88 14.33
N VAL A 299 2.70 3.59 14.05
CA VAL A 299 2.90 2.49 15.02
C VAL A 299 3.79 1.45 14.33
N ARG A 300 4.67 0.78 15.09
CA ARG A 300 5.63 -0.26 14.62
C ARG A 300 4.93 -1.37 13.79
N GLY A 301 4.81 -1.20 12.48
CA GLY A 301 4.15 -2.17 11.59
C GLY A 301 4.73 -2.18 10.17
N ALA A 302 4.62 -1.07 9.44
CA ALA A 302 5.27 -0.88 8.13
C ALA A 302 6.74 -0.44 8.30
N LYS A 303 7.63 -1.40 8.58
CA LYS A 303 8.98 -1.12 9.09
C LYS A 303 9.87 -0.25 8.17
N ASN A 304 9.59 -0.23 6.86
CA ASN A 304 10.43 0.47 5.89
C ASN A 304 9.98 1.88 5.51
N GLU A 305 8.67 2.10 5.39
CA GLU A 305 8.13 3.41 5.00
C GLU A 305 8.17 4.41 6.15
N CYS A 306 8.06 3.91 7.40
CA CYS A 306 8.18 4.72 8.62
C CYS A 306 9.57 5.39 8.79
N ASN A 307 10.61 4.89 8.12
CA ASN A 307 11.99 5.30 8.32
C ASN A 307 12.44 6.49 7.44
N PHE A 308 11.58 6.99 6.54
CA PHE A 308 11.94 8.03 5.56
C PHE A 308 11.60 9.46 5.99
N VAL A 309 10.74 9.65 6.99
CA VAL A 309 10.20 10.98 7.35
C VAL A 309 10.71 11.49 8.70
N SER A 310 11.88 10.99 9.11
CA SER A 310 12.58 11.45 10.33
C SER A 310 13.83 12.28 10.03
N GLY A 311 13.91 12.86 8.83
CA GLY A 311 14.97 13.79 8.41
C GLY A 311 14.62 15.23 8.67
#